data_AF-A0A6P4ZNU6-F1
#
_entry.id   AF-A0A6P4ZNU6-F1
#
_cell.length_a   1.000
_cell.length_b   1.000
_cell.length_c   1.000
_cell.angle_alpha   90.00
_cell.angle_beta   90.00
_cell.angle_gamma   90.00
#
_symmetry.space_group_name_H-M   'P 1'
#
loop_
_entity.id
_entity.type
_entity.pdbx_description
1 polymer ?
#
loop_
_entity_poly.entity_id
_entity_poly.type
_entity_poly.pdbx_seq_one_letter_code
_entity_poly.pdbx_strand_id
1 'polypeptide(L)'
;MNLNRVKDEDKLELCRKYYYGGFFALPFLWLVNVVWFFKQAFIRPPFEQQQEIKSYIMKSLVGCVLWTAVLVTWMTIFQLYRAEWGETADRMSFIIPKGIA
;
A
#
# COMPACT_ATOMS: atom_id res chain seq x y z
N MET A 1 -10.47 15.99 1.86
CA MET A 1 -10.61 16.48 3.26
C MET A 1 -9.41 17.36 3.59
N ASN A 2 -9.60 18.55 4.17
CA ASN A 2 -8.50 19.46 4.51
C ASN A 2 -7.91 19.10 5.88
N LEU A 3 -6.72 18.47 5.91
CA LEU A 3 -6.02 18.10 7.15
C LEU A 3 -5.77 19.30 8.08
N ASN A 4 -5.65 20.52 7.54
CA ASN A 4 -5.39 21.72 8.33
C ASN A 4 -6.56 22.11 9.26
N ARG A 5 -7.77 21.57 9.01
CA ARG A 5 -8.97 21.83 9.82
C ARG A 5 -9.24 20.75 10.87
N VAL A 6 -8.42 19.70 10.91
CA VAL A 6 -8.58 18.53 11.76
C VAL A 6 -7.66 18.66 12.98
N LYS A 7 -8.13 18.30 14.17
CA LYS A 7 -7.30 18.29 15.39
C LYS A 7 -6.18 17.26 15.27
N ASP A 8 -5.10 17.45 16.02
CA ASP A 8 -3.92 16.58 15.89
C ASP A 8 -4.17 15.15 16.41
N GLU A 9 -5.07 14.97 17.38
CA GLU A 9 -5.56 13.66 17.85
C GLU A 9 -6.35 12.91 16.77
N ASP A 10 -7.30 13.58 16.11
CA ASP A 10 -8.10 12.99 15.03
C ASP A 10 -7.22 12.57 13.84
N LYS A 11 -6.11 13.29 13.59
CA LYS A 11 -5.12 12.92 12.56
C LYS A 11 -4.40 11.62 12.89
N LEU A 12 -4.02 11.43 14.15
CA LEU A 12 -3.39 10.20 14.60
C LEU A 12 -4.35 9.02 14.46
N GLU A 13 -5.61 9.19 14.89
CA GLU A 13 -6.64 8.15 14.75
C GLU A 13 -6.87 7.80 13.27
N LEU A 14 -6.92 8.80 12.40
CA LEU A 14 -7.07 8.59 10.97
C LEU A 14 -5.86 7.85 10.38
N CYS A 15 -4.63 8.25 10.72
CA CYS A 15 -3.41 7.55 10.28
C CYS A 15 -3.40 6.08 10.74
N ARG A 16 -3.84 5.82 11.98
CA ARG A 16 -3.97 4.47 12.55
C ARG A 16 -5.02 3.64 11.82
N LYS A 17 -6.19 4.21 11.50
CA LYS A 17 -7.25 3.54 10.71
C LYS A 17 -6.76 3.16 9.32
N TYR A 18 -6.04 4.04 8.64
CA TYR A 18 -5.47 3.75 7.32
C TYR A 18 -4.38 2.67 7.39
N TYR A 19 -3.55 2.69 8.45
CA TYR A 19 -2.57 1.64 8.69
C TYR A 19 -3.21 0.26 8.87
N TYR A 20 -4.23 0.14 9.74
CA TYR A 20 -4.94 -1.12 9.93
C TYR A 20 -5.75 -1.54 8.70
N GLY A 21 -6.35 -0.56 8.00
CA GLY A 21 -7.06 -0.81 6.75
C GLY A 21 -6.17 -1.44 5.68
N GLY A 22 -4.87 -1.09 5.64
CA GLY A 22 -3.95 -1.64 4.65
C GLY A 22 -3.71 -3.15 4.80
N PHE A 23 -3.92 -3.71 6.00
CA PHE A 23 -3.80 -5.16 6.22
C PHE A 23 -4.88 -5.99 5.51
N PHE A 24 -5.95 -5.36 5.02
CA PHE A 24 -6.95 -6.03 4.17
C PHE A 24 -6.47 -6.19 2.72
N ALA A 25 -5.17 -6.46 2.52
CA ALA A 25 -4.49 -6.56 1.22
C ALA A 25 -4.64 -5.30 0.34
N LEU A 26 -4.57 -4.12 0.96
CA LEU A 26 -4.72 -2.83 0.29
C LEU A 26 -3.41 -2.02 0.32
N PRO A 27 -2.39 -2.39 -0.48
CA PRO A 27 -1.10 -1.68 -0.47
C PRO A 27 -1.24 -0.21 -0.90
N PHE A 28 -2.18 0.09 -1.80
CA PHE A 28 -2.47 1.45 -2.22
C PHE A 28 -2.99 2.32 -1.07
N LEU A 29 -3.69 1.74 -0.09
CA LEU A 29 -4.16 2.48 1.08
C LEU A 29 -3.00 2.93 1.98
N TRP A 30 -2.00 2.06 2.18
CA TRP A 30 -0.77 2.46 2.87
C TRP A 30 -0.01 3.55 2.11
N LEU A 31 0.06 3.48 0.78
CA LEU A 31 0.68 4.53 -0.03
C LEU A 31 -0.02 5.88 0.16
N VAL A 32 -1.36 5.90 0.12
CA VAL A 32 -2.15 7.10 0.40
C VAL A 32 -1.88 7.61 1.82
N ASN A 33 -1.82 6.73 2.82
CA ASN A 33 -1.48 7.10 4.20
C ASN A 33 -0.12 7.81 4.27
N VAL A 34 0.90 7.25 3.61
CA VAL A 34 2.25 7.83 3.58
C VAL A 34 2.22 9.21 2.92
N VAL A 35 1.71 9.32 1.70
CA VAL A 35 1.72 10.59 0.93
C VAL A 35 0.91 11.68 1.63
N TRP A 36 -0.24 11.33 2.19
CA TRP A 36 -1.16 12.31 2.78
C TRP A 36 -0.64 12.86 4.12
N PHE A 37 -0.06 12.00 4.96
CA PHE A 37 0.50 12.41 6.26
C PHE A 37 1.99 12.79 6.21
N PHE A 38 2.69 12.61 5.07
CA PHE A 38 4.11 12.96 4.91
C PHE A 38 4.38 14.43 5.28
N LYS A 39 3.51 15.34 4.82
CA LYS A 39 3.65 16.77 5.13
C LYS A 39 3.47 17.04 6.63
N GLN A 40 2.51 16.39 7.30
CA GLN A 40 2.38 16.53 8.76
C GLN A 40 3.56 15.94 9.52
N ALA A 41 4.11 14.83 9.05
CA ALA A 41 5.20 14.14 9.72
C ALA A 41 6.55 14.84 9.55
N PHE A 42 6.86 15.39 8.38
CA PHE A 42 8.22 15.90 8.08
C PHE A 42 8.33 17.40 7.88
N ILE A 43 7.23 18.10 7.54
CA ILE A 43 7.28 19.54 7.21
C ILE A 43 6.78 20.41 8.39
N ARG A 44 5.80 19.92 9.16
CA ARG A 44 5.22 20.68 10.29
C ARG A 44 6.19 20.76 11.48
N PRO A 45 6.14 21.84 12.30
CA PRO A 45 6.91 21.93 13.54
C PRO A 45 6.60 20.79 14.51
N PRO A 46 7.54 20.46 15.44
CA PRO A 46 7.37 19.45 16.47
C PRO A 46 6.04 19.57 17.21
N PHE A 47 5.24 18.50 17.23
CA PHE A 47 4.06 18.37 18.11
C PHE A 47 4.04 16.99 18.78
N GLU A 48 3.33 16.87 19.90
CA GLU A 48 3.39 15.72 20.80
C GLU A 48 3.13 14.38 20.10
N GLN A 49 2.12 14.30 19.21
CA GLN A 49 1.75 13.07 18.49
C GLN A 49 2.57 12.81 17.21
N GLN A 50 3.51 13.69 16.83
CA GLN A 50 4.23 13.59 15.56
C GLN A 50 5.11 12.34 15.47
N GLN A 51 5.72 11.92 16.58
CA GLN A 51 6.60 10.76 16.61
C GLN A 51 5.83 9.45 16.38
N GLU A 52 4.62 9.35 16.92
CA GLU A 52 3.73 8.21 16.65
C GLU A 52 3.32 8.16 15.18
N ILE A 53 2.89 9.30 14.62
CA ILE A 53 2.51 9.39 13.20
C ILE A 53 3.67 8.97 12.30
N LYS A 54 4.90 9.43 12.59
CA LYS A 54 6.11 8.99 11.86
C LYS A 54 6.29 7.47 11.91
N SER A 55 6.11 6.85 13.09
CA SER A 55 6.23 5.39 13.23
C SER A 55 5.19 4.64 12.39
N TYR A 56 3.92 5.08 12.41
CA TYR A 56 2.85 4.48 11.59
C TYR A 56 3.09 4.67 10.09
N ILE A 57 3.59 5.83 9.67
CA ILE A 57 3.95 6.09 8.26
C ILE A 57 5.08 5.15 7.83
N MET A 58 6.15 5.01 8.63
CA MET A 58 7.26 4.11 8.29
C MET A 58 6.81 2.65 8.20
N LYS A 59 5.97 2.18 9.14
CA LYS A 59 5.39 0.83 9.08
C LYS A 59 4.49 0.65 7.85
N SER A 60 3.67 1.66 7.52
CA SER A 60 2.83 1.65 6.31
C SER A 60 3.69 1.58 5.04
N LEU A 61 4.79 2.33 4.99
CA LEU A 61 5.72 2.32 3.85
C LEU A 61 6.37 0.95 3.67
N VAL A 62 6.86 0.34 4.75
CA VAL A 62 7.41 -1.03 4.73
C VAL A 62 6.35 -2.02 4.25
N GLY A 63 5.14 -1.96 4.79
CA GLY A 63 4.02 -2.81 4.35
C GLY A 63 3.72 -2.65 2.85
N CYS A 64 3.70 -1.41 2.36
CA CYS A 64 3.49 -1.11 0.95
C CYS A 64 4.60 -1.70 0.07
N VAL A 65 5.88 -1.52 0.44
CA VAL A 65 7.02 -2.04 -0.33
C VAL A 65 7.01 -3.57 -0.36
N LEU A 66 6.76 -4.21 0.78
CA LEU A 66 6.66 -5.67 0.87
C LEU A 66 5.56 -6.22 -0.03
N TRP A 67 4.36 -5.63 0.04
CA TRP A 67 3.24 -6.07 -0.82
C TRP A 67 3.49 -5.81 -2.29
N THR A 68 4.09 -4.69 -2.66
CA THR A 68 4.50 -4.43 -4.04
C THR A 68 5.51 -5.48 -4.52
N ALA A 69 6.49 -5.85 -3.70
CA ALA A 69 7.46 -6.89 -4.05
C ALA A 69 6.78 -8.26 -4.24
N VAL A 70 5.84 -8.62 -3.37
CA VAL A 70 5.05 -9.86 -3.49
C VAL A 70 4.24 -9.86 -4.80
N LEU A 71 3.53 -8.76 -5.10
CA LEU A 71 2.75 -8.65 -6.33
C LEU A 71 3.63 -8.70 -7.58
N VAL A 72 4.74 -7.97 -7.61
CA VAL A 72 5.68 -7.99 -8.73
C VAL A 72 6.27 -9.38 -8.93
N THR A 73 6.66 -10.06 -7.85
CA THR A 73 7.17 -11.43 -7.90
C THR A 73 6.13 -12.39 -8.45
N TRP A 74 4.89 -12.33 -7.94
CA TRP A 74 3.79 -13.14 -8.45
C TRP A 74 3.50 -12.88 -9.93
N MET A 75 3.43 -11.61 -10.34
CA MET A 75 3.23 -11.24 -11.74
C MET A 75 4.37 -11.75 -12.62
N THR A 76 5.61 -11.68 -12.15
CA THR A 76 6.78 -12.16 -12.92
C THR A 76 6.73 -13.66 -13.10
N ILE A 77 6.47 -14.42 -12.03
CA ILE A 77 6.29 -15.89 -12.09
C ILE A 77 5.14 -16.24 -13.02
N PHE A 78 3.98 -15.60 -12.84
CA PHE A 78 2.81 -15.87 -13.67
C PHE A 78 3.10 -15.60 -15.14
N GLN A 79 3.74 -14.47 -15.49
CA GLN A 79 4.05 -14.13 -16.88
C GLN A 79 5.09 -15.07 -17.51
N LEU A 80 6.10 -15.51 -16.75
CA LEU A 80 7.15 -16.41 -17.26
C LEU A 80 6.64 -17.85 -17.45
N TYR A 81 5.87 -18.36 -16.49
CA TYR A 81 5.47 -19.77 -16.46
C TYR A 81 4.02 -20.01 -16.90
N ARG A 82 3.27 -18.96 -17.30
CA ARG A 82 1.86 -19.06 -17.74
C ARG A 82 1.64 -20.20 -18.74
N ALA A 83 2.47 -20.22 -19.79
CA ALA A 83 2.35 -21.17 -20.89
C ALA A 83 2.63 -22.62 -20.44
N GLU A 84 3.55 -22.79 -19.49
CA GLU A 84 3.90 -24.12 -18.95
C GLU A 84 2.80 -24.67 -18.04
N TRP A 85 2.01 -23.81 -17.40
CA TRP A 85 0.95 -24.20 -16.47
C TRP A 85 -0.36 -24.61 -17.17
N GLY A 86 -0.44 -24.43 -18.49
CA GLY A 86 -1.55 -24.89 -19.35
C GLY A 86 -2.93 -24.45 -18.85
N GLU A 87 -3.87 -25.40 -18.78
CA GLU A 87 -5.27 -25.14 -18.43
C GLU A 87 -5.44 -24.39 -17.09
N THR A 88 -4.56 -24.64 -16.12
CA THR A 88 -4.63 -23.99 -14.81
C THR A 88 -4.38 -22.49 -14.94
N ALA A 89 -3.38 -22.09 -15.72
CA ALA A 89 -3.09 -20.69 -15.96
C ALA A 89 -4.12 -20.02 -16.87
N ASP A 90 -4.73 -20.75 -17.82
CA ASP A 90 -5.82 -20.22 -18.64
C ASP A 90 -7.07 -19.92 -17.81
N ARG A 91 -7.40 -20.78 -16.83
CA ARG A 91 -8.50 -20.53 -15.88
C ARG A 91 -8.23 -19.35 -14.94
N MET A 92 -6.96 -19.11 -14.59
CA MET A 92 -6.55 -17.96 -13.77
C MET A 92 -6.40 -16.67 -14.59
N SER A 93 -6.24 -16.77 -15.91
CA SER A 93 -6.02 -15.64 -16.80
C SER A 93 -7.34 -14.93 -17.09
N PHE A 94 -7.47 -13.69 -16.61
CA PHE A 94 -8.59 -12.83 -17.01
C PHE A 94 -8.46 -12.38 -18.48
N ILE A 95 -7.22 -12.19 -18.95
CA ILE A 95 -6.90 -11.77 -20.32
C ILE A 95 -5.91 -12.78 -20.89
N ILE A 96 -6.33 -13.52 -21.92
CA ILE A 96 -5.47 -14.48 -22.63
C ILE A 96 -4.87 -13.78 -23.85
N PRO A 97 -3.54 -13.70 -23.96
CA PRO A 97 -2.90 -13.11 -25.14
C PRO A 97 -3.13 -14.01 -26.36
N LYS A 98 -3.79 -13.49 -27.41
CA LYS A 98 -4.18 -14.29 -28.59
C LYS A 98 -3.00 -14.71 -29.50
N GLY A 99 -1.78 -14.26 -29.21
CA GLY A 99 -0.61 -14.45 -30.08
C GLY A 99 0.54 -15.25 -29.47
N ILE A 100 0.42 -15.69 -28.22
CA ILE A 100 1.42 -16.50 -27.54
C ILE A 100 0.66 -17.69 -26.95
N ALA A 101 1.00 -18.90 -27.40
CA ALA A 101 0.49 -20.13 -26.81
C ALA A 101 0.90 -20.19 -25.34
#